data_AF-B7JWC8-F1
#
_entry.id   AF-B7JWC8-F1
#
_cell.length_a   1.000
_cell.length_b   1.000
_cell.length_c   1.000
_cell.angle_alpha   90.00
_cell.angle_beta   90.00
_cell.angle_gamma   90.00
#
_symmetry.space_group_name_H-M   'P 1'
#
loop_
_entity.id
_entity.type
_entity.pdbx_description
1 polymer ?
#
loop_
_entity_poly.entity_id
_entity_poly.type
_entity_poly.pdbx_seq_one_letter_code
_entity_poly.pdbx_strand_id
1 'polypeptide(L)'
;MLYRIELPEITLERLTDVVYLQMTLLRYASYRSPSQLNKEDCAVYFEKSQRFRGRHKEIAEWIFRGSTKRKLLETFASGNQSEKLAWSRNLHQDVVKLLYHPCGLLNPYIKDQNPTEWKQAGVTFLINFYEEYLDSLPKNFFSESQINNITKGSIRESFEQINKTLEVCPTCDFEIIRDEIDHYLPKSVYPHLSCHPFNLMPICGACNDKQIKGNIDLLRKGIKIPRQLEQILLPYRTDGLAKHIYLDFDLSENFRQPINIQYYSQTTSSYDSNYLKIHANTYKLSSRWIKMSSNMESSLFRTIKKIIKNPDNKPYLNIFDIQEILDQYLSEELIDEQGKTGFAFPMTWWLATLINQQIEPVINSEEEIDIQDYPFLAEIATWIEQETIQHPQFMNNETLKKARELRKKAQ
;
A
#
# COMPACT_ATOMS: atom_id res chain seq x y z
N MET A 1 1.94 -1.33 2.81
CA MET A 1 0.68 -1.54 2.07
C MET A 1 -0.23 -2.35 2.96
N LEU A 2 -1.54 -2.08 2.97
CA LEU A 2 -2.50 -2.92 3.69
C LEU A 2 -2.44 -4.36 3.18
N TYR A 3 -2.36 -4.55 1.88
CA TYR A 3 -2.26 -5.88 1.26
C TYR A 3 -0.87 -6.18 0.74
N ARG A 4 -0.55 -7.48 0.71
CA ARG A 4 0.59 -7.99 -0.04
C ARG A 4 0.39 -7.68 -1.51
N ILE A 5 1.45 -7.20 -2.15
CA ILE A 5 1.51 -6.97 -3.58
C ILE A 5 2.77 -7.60 -4.14
N GLU A 6 2.69 -8.08 -5.37
CA GLU A 6 3.78 -8.70 -6.09
C GLU A 6 4.25 -7.80 -7.22
N LEU A 7 5.56 -7.75 -7.42
CA LEU A 7 6.20 -7.01 -8.49
C LEU A 7 6.28 -7.93 -9.72
N PRO A 8 5.67 -7.58 -10.86
CA PRO A 8 5.81 -8.38 -12.07
C PRO A 8 7.28 -8.53 -12.47
N GLU A 9 7.70 -9.75 -12.80
CA GLU A 9 9.09 -10.05 -13.20
C GLU A 9 9.53 -9.19 -14.40
N ILE A 10 8.67 -9.05 -15.40
CA ILE A 10 8.94 -8.19 -16.57
C ILE A 10 9.15 -6.72 -16.17
N THR A 11 8.36 -6.21 -15.20
CA THR A 11 8.52 -4.85 -14.68
C THR A 11 9.84 -4.71 -13.93
N LEU A 12 10.17 -5.70 -13.09
CA LEU A 12 11.45 -5.76 -12.37
C LEU A 12 12.63 -5.69 -13.34
N GLU A 13 12.67 -6.56 -14.35
CA GLU A 13 13.76 -6.62 -15.32
C GLU A 13 13.91 -5.33 -16.12
N ARG A 14 12.82 -4.86 -16.73
CA ARG A 14 12.86 -3.72 -17.66
C ARG A 14 13.19 -2.42 -16.93
N LEU A 15 12.58 -2.17 -15.78
CA LEU A 15 12.94 -1.00 -14.97
C LEU A 15 14.35 -1.10 -14.40
N THR A 16 14.83 -2.31 -14.08
CA THR A 16 16.23 -2.54 -13.70
C THR A 16 17.17 -2.16 -14.85
N ASP A 17 16.85 -2.47 -16.11
CA ASP A 17 17.60 -1.98 -17.26
C ASP A 17 17.58 -0.45 -17.38
N VAL A 18 16.42 0.18 -17.20
CA VAL A 18 16.28 1.65 -17.22
C VAL A 18 17.16 2.31 -16.16
N VAL A 19 17.15 1.82 -14.92
CA VAL A 19 17.94 2.42 -13.84
C VAL A 19 19.43 2.22 -14.04
N TYR A 20 19.85 1.06 -14.53
CA TYR A 20 21.27 0.87 -14.87
C TYR A 20 21.70 1.77 -16.03
N LEU A 21 20.81 2.03 -17.00
CA LEU A 21 21.07 2.97 -18.08
C LEU A 21 21.24 4.40 -17.53
N GLN A 22 20.33 4.86 -16.65
CA GLN A 22 20.43 6.14 -15.94
C GLN A 22 21.79 6.30 -15.25
N MET A 23 22.16 5.31 -14.43
CA MET A 23 23.40 5.36 -13.64
C MET A 23 24.65 5.29 -14.53
N THR A 24 24.62 4.49 -15.59
CA THR A 24 25.75 4.35 -16.53
C THR A 24 26.00 5.65 -17.30
N LEU A 25 24.96 6.33 -17.75
CA LEU A 25 25.07 7.63 -18.44
C LEU A 25 25.56 8.74 -17.51
N LEU A 26 25.03 8.80 -16.29
CA LEU A 26 25.48 9.77 -15.30
C LEU A 26 26.95 9.53 -14.93
N ARG A 27 27.36 8.26 -14.81
CA ARG A 27 28.76 7.89 -14.58
C ARG A 27 29.66 8.27 -15.74
N TYR A 28 29.23 8.00 -16.98
CA TYR A 28 29.92 8.41 -18.20
C TYR A 28 30.22 9.92 -18.22
N ALA A 29 29.21 10.75 -17.91
CA ALA A 29 29.33 12.21 -17.86
C ALA A 29 30.12 12.72 -16.65
N SER A 30 30.17 11.95 -15.56
CA SER A 30 30.95 12.31 -14.37
C SER A 30 32.46 12.33 -14.64
N TYR A 31 32.95 11.50 -15.57
CA TYR A 31 34.37 11.42 -15.93
C TYR A 31 34.84 12.49 -16.93
N ARG A 32 33.93 13.26 -17.53
CA ARG A 32 34.20 14.11 -18.70
C ARG A 32 33.85 15.57 -18.45
N SER A 33 34.48 16.47 -19.20
CA SER A 33 34.01 17.84 -19.40
C SER A 33 32.91 17.88 -20.47
N PRO A 34 32.15 18.99 -20.60
CA PRO A 34 31.10 19.10 -21.62
C PRO A 34 31.61 18.88 -23.05
N SER A 35 32.80 19.40 -23.39
CA SER A 35 33.41 19.25 -24.72
C SER A 35 33.87 17.83 -25.04
N GLN A 36 34.02 16.98 -24.03
CA GLN A 36 34.41 15.58 -24.19
C GLN A 36 33.20 14.64 -24.36
N LEU A 37 31.97 15.14 -24.22
CA LEU A 37 30.78 14.34 -24.47
C LEU A 37 30.50 14.27 -25.96
N ASN A 38 30.83 13.14 -26.57
CA ASN A 38 30.45 12.83 -27.95
C ASN A 38 29.83 11.43 -28.04
N LYS A 39 29.20 11.16 -29.19
CA LYS A 39 28.43 9.94 -29.46
C LYS A 39 29.36 8.73 -29.55
N GLU A 40 30.50 8.88 -30.21
CA GLU A 40 31.49 7.82 -30.45
C GLU A 40 32.08 7.32 -29.13
N ASP A 41 32.53 8.21 -28.26
CA ASP A 41 33.06 7.88 -26.93
C ASP A 41 31.99 7.29 -26.00
N CYS A 42 30.73 7.74 -26.14
CA CYS A 42 29.60 7.17 -25.41
C CYS A 42 29.38 5.71 -25.82
N ALA A 43 29.39 5.43 -27.13
CA ALA A 43 29.24 4.07 -27.64
C ALA A 43 30.38 3.15 -27.14
N VAL A 44 31.63 3.61 -27.20
CA VAL A 44 32.79 2.87 -26.68
C VAL A 44 32.69 2.62 -25.17
N TYR A 45 32.19 3.59 -24.41
CA TYR A 45 31.97 3.42 -22.98
C TYR A 45 30.90 2.36 -22.68
N PHE A 46 29.78 2.38 -23.43
CA PHE A 46 28.70 1.41 -23.28
C PHE A 46 29.06 0.01 -23.77
N GLU A 47 29.94 -0.13 -24.76
CA GLU A 47 30.43 -1.42 -25.24
C GLU A 47 31.14 -2.23 -24.13
N LYS A 48 31.79 -1.54 -23.21
CA LYS A 48 32.45 -2.13 -22.03
C LYS A 48 31.46 -2.59 -20.96
N SER A 49 30.22 -2.09 -20.97
CA SER A 49 29.18 -2.53 -20.04
C SER A 49 28.68 -3.91 -20.45
N GLN A 50 28.86 -4.91 -19.56
CA GLN A 50 28.36 -6.26 -19.81
C GLN A 50 26.85 -6.26 -20.09
N ARG A 51 26.09 -5.44 -19.34
CA ARG A 51 24.63 -5.35 -19.52
C ARG A 51 24.27 -4.83 -20.89
N PHE A 52 24.88 -3.75 -21.36
CA PHE A 52 24.48 -3.07 -22.62
C PHE A 52 25.32 -3.44 -23.84
N ARG A 53 26.17 -4.47 -23.72
CA ARG A 53 26.97 -4.99 -24.84
C ARG A 53 26.05 -5.35 -26.01
N GLY A 54 26.48 -5.00 -27.23
CA GLY A 54 25.68 -5.18 -28.45
C GLY A 54 24.57 -4.13 -28.69
N ARG A 55 24.29 -3.23 -27.73
CA ARG A 55 23.22 -2.21 -27.81
C ARG A 55 23.75 -0.77 -27.64
N HIS A 56 25.07 -0.65 -27.60
CA HIS A 56 25.81 0.54 -27.21
C HIS A 56 25.70 1.68 -28.23
N LYS A 57 25.66 1.35 -29.53
CA LYS A 57 25.53 2.36 -30.60
C LYS A 57 24.17 3.05 -30.55
N GLU A 58 23.12 2.28 -30.34
CA GLU A 58 21.74 2.78 -30.32
C GLU A 58 21.46 3.60 -29.06
N ILE A 59 22.01 3.19 -27.92
CA ILE A 59 21.99 3.99 -26.69
C ILE A 59 22.69 5.34 -26.91
N ALA A 60 23.90 5.31 -27.47
CA ALA A 60 24.64 6.53 -27.76
C ALA A 60 23.88 7.42 -28.77
N GLU A 61 23.34 6.84 -29.84
CA GLU A 61 22.57 7.59 -30.82
C GLU A 61 21.34 8.25 -30.18
N TRP A 62 20.58 7.53 -29.36
CA TRP A 62 19.40 8.08 -28.68
C TRP A 62 19.73 9.24 -27.74
N ILE A 63 20.81 9.14 -26.97
CA ILE A 63 21.23 10.21 -26.05
C ILE A 63 21.62 11.47 -26.79
N PHE A 64 22.35 11.32 -27.89
CA PHE A 64 22.84 12.44 -28.69
C PHE A 64 21.82 12.90 -29.75
N ARG A 65 20.68 12.20 -29.88
CA ARG A 65 19.54 12.61 -30.71
C ARG A 65 18.73 13.69 -30.01
N GLY A 66 18.73 14.88 -30.61
CA GLY A 66 18.10 16.08 -30.07
C GLY A 66 18.96 16.78 -29.02
N SER A 67 18.58 18.01 -28.65
CA SER A 67 19.39 18.86 -27.77
C SER A 67 19.08 18.69 -26.28
N THR A 68 17.84 18.38 -25.89
CA THR A 68 17.41 18.44 -24.47
C THR A 68 18.15 17.45 -23.56
N LYS A 69 18.16 16.16 -23.90
CA LYS A 69 18.85 15.11 -23.12
C LYS A 69 20.34 15.37 -23.03
N ARG A 70 20.95 15.69 -24.18
CA ARG A 70 22.36 15.98 -24.32
C ARG A 70 22.77 17.20 -23.49
N LYS A 71 22.01 18.29 -23.56
CA LYS A 71 22.27 19.53 -22.81
C LYS A 71 22.24 19.30 -21.30
N LEU A 72 21.31 18.48 -20.80
CA LEU A 72 21.29 18.12 -19.37
C LEU A 72 22.56 17.38 -18.95
N LEU A 73 23.06 16.44 -19.77
CA LEU A 73 24.31 15.74 -19.51
C LEU A 73 25.54 16.66 -19.65
N GLU A 74 25.55 17.57 -20.62
CA GLU A 74 26.60 18.60 -20.79
C GLU A 74 26.64 19.54 -19.59
N THR A 75 25.49 20.06 -19.14
CA THR A 75 25.39 20.89 -17.94
C THR A 75 25.79 20.09 -16.69
N PHE A 76 25.37 18.84 -16.57
CA PHE A 76 25.87 17.97 -15.49
C PHE A 76 27.39 17.81 -15.55
N ALA A 77 27.96 17.65 -16.75
CA ALA A 77 29.39 17.48 -16.95
C ALA A 77 30.23 18.74 -16.67
N SER A 78 29.62 19.92 -16.54
CA SER A 78 30.36 21.15 -16.20
C SER A 78 30.79 21.22 -14.73
N GLY A 79 30.21 20.39 -13.86
CA GLY A 79 30.58 20.32 -12.44
C GLY A 79 31.99 19.78 -12.19
N ASN A 80 32.49 19.97 -10.97
CA ASN A 80 33.80 19.43 -10.55
C ASN A 80 33.83 17.90 -10.69
N GLN A 81 34.87 17.36 -11.34
CA GLN A 81 34.95 15.93 -11.65
C GLN A 81 34.88 15.04 -10.39
N SER A 82 35.59 15.41 -9.31
CA SER A 82 35.61 14.64 -8.07
C SER A 82 34.24 14.61 -7.38
N GLU A 83 33.54 15.75 -7.37
CA GLU A 83 32.21 15.89 -6.79
C GLU A 83 31.15 15.12 -7.58
N LYS A 84 31.16 15.24 -8.92
CA LYS A 84 30.27 14.47 -9.80
C LYS A 84 30.47 12.97 -9.62
N LEU A 85 31.73 12.52 -9.57
CA LEU A 85 32.08 11.12 -9.40
C LEU A 85 31.63 10.58 -8.04
N ALA A 86 31.80 11.36 -6.96
CA ALA A 86 31.31 11.00 -5.64
C ALA A 86 29.78 10.93 -5.62
N TRP A 87 29.11 11.95 -6.16
CA TRP A 87 27.65 12.00 -6.22
C TRP A 87 27.06 10.84 -7.03
N SER A 88 27.51 10.65 -8.27
CA SER A 88 27.08 9.53 -9.13
C SER A 88 27.32 8.16 -8.49
N ARG A 89 28.43 7.99 -7.74
CA ARG A 89 28.71 6.75 -7.02
C ARG A 89 27.70 6.51 -5.89
N ASN A 90 27.39 7.54 -5.09
CA ASN A 90 26.43 7.43 -4.00
C ASN A 90 25.03 7.09 -4.52
N LEU A 91 24.59 7.73 -5.60
CA LEU A 91 23.29 7.41 -6.22
C LEU A 91 23.24 5.97 -6.74
N HIS A 92 24.31 5.50 -7.37
CA HIS A 92 24.40 4.12 -7.85
C HIS A 92 24.39 3.11 -6.69
N GLN A 93 25.08 3.41 -5.59
CA GLN A 93 25.04 2.57 -4.38
C GLN A 93 23.64 2.48 -3.81
N ASP A 94 22.89 3.58 -3.78
CA ASP A 94 21.51 3.59 -3.29
C ASP A 94 20.56 2.79 -4.19
N VAL A 95 20.73 2.88 -5.52
CA VAL A 95 20.02 2.00 -6.47
C VAL A 95 20.28 0.53 -6.16
N VAL A 96 21.56 0.12 -6.07
CA VAL A 96 21.94 -1.28 -5.87
C VAL A 96 21.48 -1.79 -4.50
N LYS A 97 21.60 -0.96 -3.46
CA LYS A 97 21.10 -1.21 -2.12
C LYS A 97 19.59 -1.47 -2.16
N LEU A 98 18.80 -0.57 -2.74
CA LEU A 98 17.35 -0.78 -2.79
C LEU A 98 16.98 -1.98 -3.66
N LEU A 99 17.78 -2.35 -4.67
CA LEU A 99 17.51 -3.50 -5.54
C LEU A 99 17.74 -4.85 -4.84
N TYR A 100 18.86 -5.02 -4.14
CA TYR A 100 19.28 -6.34 -3.62
C TYR A 100 19.23 -6.47 -2.10
N HIS A 101 19.65 -5.43 -1.36
CA HIS A 101 19.84 -5.49 0.09
C HIS A 101 19.41 -4.14 0.72
N PRO A 102 18.10 -3.91 0.89
CA PRO A 102 17.57 -2.60 1.26
C PRO A 102 17.80 -2.31 2.75
N CYS A 103 19.00 -1.87 3.10
CA CYS A 103 19.36 -1.49 4.45
C CYS A 103 20.13 -0.16 4.51
N GLY A 104 20.07 0.52 5.65
CA GLY A 104 20.77 1.77 5.88
C GLY A 104 20.08 3.00 5.29
N LEU A 105 20.81 4.12 5.31
CA LEU A 105 20.32 5.42 4.86
C LEU A 105 20.40 5.57 3.33
N LEU A 106 19.49 6.37 2.77
CA LEU A 106 19.57 6.86 1.40
C LEU A 106 20.06 8.31 1.33
N ASN A 107 20.68 8.67 0.21
CA ASN A 107 21.17 10.01 -0.10
C ASN A 107 20.08 10.81 -0.83
N PRO A 108 19.38 11.75 -0.15
CA PRO A 108 18.40 12.58 -0.82
C PRO A 108 19.09 13.67 -1.65
N TYR A 109 18.35 14.16 -2.63
CA TYR A 109 18.53 15.47 -3.21
C TYR A 109 17.63 16.47 -2.48
N ILE A 110 18.24 17.43 -1.80
CA ILE A 110 17.53 18.54 -1.15
C ILE A 110 17.91 19.81 -1.91
N LYS A 111 16.96 20.36 -2.68
CA LYS A 111 17.18 21.50 -3.59
C LYS A 111 17.86 22.67 -2.89
N ASP A 112 17.36 23.04 -1.71
CA ASP A 112 17.82 24.20 -0.95
C ASP A 112 19.23 24.01 -0.37
N GLN A 113 19.69 22.76 -0.22
CA GLN A 113 21.03 22.42 0.28
C GLN A 113 22.01 22.09 -0.86
N ASN A 114 21.53 21.94 -2.09
CA ASN A 114 22.30 21.47 -3.25
C ASN A 114 22.02 22.36 -4.49
N PRO A 115 22.37 23.65 -4.46
CA PRO A 115 21.90 24.62 -5.45
C PRO A 115 22.69 24.62 -6.76
N THR A 116 23.68 23.75 -6.95
CA THR A 116 24.54 23.83 -8.15
C THR A 116 23.79 23.44 -9.42
N GLU A 117 23.98 24.23 -10.48
CA GLU A 117 23.33 24.04 -11.77
C GLU A 117 23.60 22.64 -12.36
N TRP A 118 24.85 22.17 -12.26
CA TRP A 118 25.22 20.84 -12.76
C TRP A 118 24.45 19.71 -12.04
N LYS A 119 24.26 19.84 -10.72
CA LYS A 119 23.55 18.82 -9.93
C LYS A 119 22.06 18.87 -10.24
N GLN A 120 21.48 20.07 -10.38
CA GLN A 120 20.09 20.24 -10.84
C GLN A 120 19.88 19.61 -12.22
N ALA A 121 20.80 19.81 -13.17
CA ALA A 121 20.72 19.18 -14.48
C ALA A 121 20.77 17.64 -14.38
N GLY A 122 21.61 17.09 -13.51
CA GLY A 122 21.64 15.65 -13.21
C GLY A 122 20.33 15.13 -12.60
N VAL A 123 19.72 15.88 -11.69
CA VAL A 123 18.41 15.55 -11.09
C VAL A 123 17.31 15.55 -12.13
N THR A 124 17.21 16.61 -12.93
CA THR A 124 16.24 16.70 -14.03
C THR A 124 16.45 15.59 -15.05
N PHE A 125 17.70 15.28 -15.39
CA PHE A 125 18.03 14.16 -16.28
C PHE A 125 17.47 12.84 -15.76
N LEU A 126 17.67 12.54 -14.47
CA LEU A 126 17.18 11.31 -13.85
C LEU A 126 15.64 11.26 -13.76
N ILE A 127 14.98 12.36 -13.42
CA ILE A 127 13.52 12.44 -13.36
C ILE A 127 12.89 12.27 -14.75
N ASN A 128 13.49 12.85 -15.79
CA ASN A 128 12.96 12.80 -17.15
C ASN A 128 12.94 11.39 -17.73
N PHE A 129 13.73 10.44 -17.22
CA PHE A 129 13.55 9.04 -17.60
C PHE A 129 12.15 8.52 -17.30
N TYR A 130 11.56 8.93 -16.18
CA TYR A 130 10.18 8.57 -15.85
C TYR A 130 9.18 9.50 -16.54
N GLU A 131 9.40 10.81 -16.47
CA GLU A 131 8.41 11.79 -16.95
C GLU A 131 8.28 11.84 -18.47
N GLU A 132 9.41 11.90 -19.16
CA GLU A 132 9.49 12.26 -20.58
C GLU A 132 9.84 11.06 -21.46
N TYR A 133 10.64 10.12 -20.95
CA TYR A 133 11.27 9.11 -21.78
C TYR A 133 10.65 7.72 -21.67
N LEU A 134 10.11 7.34 -20.50
CA LEU A 134 9.71 5.96 -20.19
C LEU A 134 8.85 5.35 -21.29
N ASP A 135 7.79 6.06 -21.70
CA ASP A 135 6.80 5.57 -22.68
C ASP A 135 7.33 5.52 -24.12
N SER A 136 8.53 6.05 -24.37
CA SER A 136 9.15 6.15 -25.71
C SER A 136 10.57 5.55 -25.77
N LEU A 137 10.99 4.80 -24.74
CA LEU A 137 12.30 4.16 -24.74
C LEU A 137 12.41 3.13 -25.88
N PRO A 138 13.50 3.14 -26.67
CA PRO A 138 13.71 2.16 -27.73
C PRO A 138 13.73 0.70 -27.24
N LYS A 139 13.00 -0.19 -27.91
CA LYS A 139 12.91 -1.65 -27.60
C LYS A 139 14.26 -2.34 -27.48
N ASN A 140 15.19 -1.94 -28.34
CA ASN A 140 16.54 -2.50 -28.37
C ASN A 140 17.40 -2.05 -27.18
N PHE A 141 16.87 -1.30 -26.21
CA PHE A 141 17.52 -1.04 -24.92
C PHE A 141 17.29 -2.13 -23.88
N PHE A 142 16.48 -3.14 -24.20
CA PHE A 142 16.19 -4.28 -23.33
C PHE A 142 16.82 -5.56 -23.92
N SER A 143 17.25 -6.48 -23.06
CA SER A 143 18.03 -7.66 -23.49
C SER A 143 17.25 -8.58 -24.43
N GLU A 144 15.92 -8.53 -24.38
CA GLU A 144 15.02 -9.33 -25.20
C GLU A 144 14.14 -8.40 -26.05
N SER A 145 14.63 -8.04 -27.24
CA SER A 145 13.99 -7.07 -28.13
C SER A 145 12.64 -7.52 -28.72
N GLN A 146 12.26 -8.77 -28.52
CA GLN A 146 10.99 -9.35 -29.01
C GLN A 146 9.83 -9.20 -28.03
N ILE A 147 10.07 -8.73 -26.80
CA ILE A 147 9.06 -8.64 -25.72
C ILE A 147 8.78 -7.17 -25.38
N ASN A 148 7.52 -6.89 -25.01
CA ASN A 148 6.87 -5.58 -24.86
C ASN A 148 7.73 -4.41 -24.32
N ASN A 149 7.45 -3.20 -24.84
CA ASN A 149 7.97 -1.94 -24.29
C ASN A 149 7.59 -1.81 -22.81
N ILE A 150 8.46 -1.20 -22.00
CA ILE A 150 8.07 -0.67 -20.69
C ILE A 150 7.49 0.74 -20.88
N THR A 151 6.24 0.90 -20.47
CA THR A 151 5.49 2.16 -20.41
C THR A 151 4.76 2.23 -19.07
N LYS A 152 4.33 3.42 -18.64
CA LYS A 152 3.45 3.60 -17.47
C LYS A 152 2.18 2.73 -17.61
N GLY A 153 1.63 2.61 -18.82
CA GLY A 153 0.53 1.70 -19.13
C GLY A 153 0.87 0.24 -18.82
N SER A 154 1.95 -0.28 -19.39
CA SER A 154 2.37 -1.68 -19.21
C SER A 154 2.73 -2.03 -17.76
N ILE A 155 3.23 -1.05 -16.97
CA ILE A 155 3.51 -1.24 -15.54
C ILE A 155 2.21 -1.53 -14.79
N ARG A 156 1.16 -0.74 -15.06
CA ARG A 156 -0.17 -0.94 -14.46
C ARG A 156 -0.78 -2.26 -14.92
N GLU A 157 -0.79 -2.52 -16.22
CA GLU A 157 -1.34 -3.76 -16.79
C GLU A 157 -0.66 -5.01 -16.21
N SER A 158 0.67 -5.05 -16.16
CA SER A 158 1.41 -6.18 -15.59
C SER A 158 1.17 -6.33 -14.09
N PHE A 159 1.03 -5.21 -13.37
CA PHE A 159 0.70 -5.21 -11.94
C PHE A 159 -0.70 -5.77 -11.70
N GLU A 160 -1.71 -5.36 -12.48
CA GLU A 160 -3.07 -5.89 -12.40
C GLU A 160 -3.12 -7.38 -12.71
N GLN A 161 -2.34 -7.85 -13.69
CA GLN A 161 -2.28 -9.28 -14.05
C GLN A 161 -1.72 -10.14 -12.91
N ILE A 162 -0.60 -9.76 -12.29
CA ILE A 162 0.00 -10.56 -11.21
C ILE A 162 -0.76 -10.42 -9.89
N ASN A 163 -1.37 -9.26 -9.64
CA ASN A 163 -2.17 -8.97 -8.45
C ASN A 163 -3.68 -9.08 -8.71
N LYS A 164 -4.12 -9.98 -9.59
CA LYS A 164 -5.52 -10.05 -10.07
C LYS A 164 -6.58 -10.29 -8.98
N THR A 165 -6.19 -10.82 -7.82
CA THR A 165 -7.09 -11.02 -6.68
C THR A 165 -7.27 -9.75 -5.85
N LEU A 166 -6.49 -8.70 -6.14
CA LEU A 166 -6.58 -7.40 -5.51
C LEU A 166 -7.39 -6.46 -6.41
N GLU A 167 -8.66 -6.25 -6.06
CA GLU A 167 -9.57 -5.38 -6.81
C GLU A 167 -9.62 -3.96 -6.24
N VAL A 168 -9.16 -3.74 -5.00
CA VAL A 168 -9.08 -2.41 -4.37
C VAL A 168 -7.64 -1.86 -4.29
N CYS A 169 -7.51 -0.59 -3.93
CA CYS A 169 -6.21 0.04 -3.72
C CYS A 169 -5.45 -0.66 -2.56
N PRO A 170 -4.21 -1.15 -2.78
CA PRO A 170 -3.43 -1.87 -1.77
C PRO A 170 -3.06 -1.03 -0.55
N THR A 171 -3.27 0.28 -0.62
CA THR A 171 -2.91 1.23 0.45
C THR A 171 -4.06 1.52 1.39
N CYS A 172 -5.29 1.65 0.88
CA CYS A 172 -6.41 2.20 1.64
C CYS A 172 -7.64 1.31 1.70
N ASP A 173 -7.65 0.21 0.95
CA ASP A 173 -8.76 -0.75 0.94
C ASP A 173 -10.12 -0.12 0.60
N PHE A 174 -10.19 0.82 -0.35
CA PHE A 174 -11.50 1.34 -0.74
C PHE A 174 -11.66 1.70 -2.21
N GLU A 175 -10.74 2.48 -2.78
CA GLU A 175 -10.83 2.82 -4.21
C GLU A 175 -10.57 1.58 -5.06
N ILE A 176 -11.45 1.30 -6.02
CA ILE A 176 -11.29 0.19 -6.97
C ILE A 176 -10.29 0.57 -8.08
N ILE A 177 -10.27 1.85 -8.45
CA ILE A 177 -9.42 2.36 -9.53
C ILE A 177 -8.00 2.63 -9.01
N ARG A 178 -7.00 2.01 -9.65
CA ARG A 178 -5.56 2.21 -9.41
C ARG A 178 -4.89 2.82 -10.65
N ASP A 179 -5.33 4.02 -11.02
CA ASP A 179 -4.93 4.70 -12.24
C ASP A 179 -3.56 5.40 -12.16
N GLU A 180 -3.04 5.61 -10.95
CA GLU A 180 -1.80 6.33 -10.70
C GLU A 180 -0.64 5.40 -10.33
N ILE A 181 0.59 5.76 -10.71
CA ILE A 181 1.81 5.09 -10.26
C ILE A 181 2.52 5.99 -9.25
N ASP A 182 2.47 5.62 -7.98
CA ASP A 182 3.16 6.33 -6.90
C ASP A 182 4.66 6.07 -6.96
N HIS A 183 5.42 7.09 -6.58
CA HIS A 183 6.82 6.97 -6.22
C HIS A 183 6.89 6.84 -4.71
N TYR A 184 7.02 5.62 -4.20
CA TYR A 184 6.96 5.36 -2.76
C TYR A 184 7.90 6.28 -1.97
N LEU A 185 9.16 6.37 -2.44
CA LEU A 185 10.10 7.42 -2.13
C LEU A 185 10.02 8.52 -3.22
N PRO A 186 9.68 9.78 -2.87
CA PRO A 186 9.38 10.81 -3.86
C PRO A 186 10.56 11.10 -4.80
N LYS A 187 10.33 11.10 -6.11
CA LYS A 187 11.36 11.42 -7.12
C LYS A 187 11.97 12.82 -6.97
N SER A 188 11.25 13.77 -6.37
CA SER A 188 11.76 15.11 -6.08
C SER A 188 12.87 15.10 -5.01
N VAL A 189 12.91 14.04 -4.19
CA VAL A 189 13.90 13.82 -3.13
C VAL A 189 14.88 12.71 -3.53
N TYR A 190 14.43 11.64 -4.18
CA TYR A 190 15.25 10.51 -4.61
C TYR A 190 15.16 10.31 -6.13
N PRO A 191 15.73 11.23 -6.94
CA PRO A 191 15.54 11.23 -8.39
C PRO A 191 16.16 10.02 -9.09
N HIS A 192 17.20 9.42 -8.51
CA HIS A 192 17.81 8.19 -8.98
C HIS A 192 16.91 6.95 -8.80
N LEU A 193 15.83 7.07 -8.03
CA LEU A 193 14.82 6.03 -7.83
C LEU A 193 13.54 6.28 -8.65
N SER A 194 13.53 7.27 -9.56
CA SER A 194 12.36 7.62 -10.38
C SER A 194 11.84 6.47 -11.22
N CYS A 195 12.74 5.62 -11.73
CA CYS A 195 12.39 4.43 -12.49
C CYS A 195 12.69 3.14 -11.72
N HIS A 196 12.95 3.20 -10.41
CA HIS A 196 13.35 2.01 -9.66
C HIS A 196 12.15 1.05 -9.46
N PRO A 197 12.30 -0.25 -9.79
CA PRO A 197 11.17 -1.19 -9.78
C PRO A 197 10.52 -1.33 -8.41
N PHE A 198 11.32 -1.31 -7.33
CA PHE A 198 10.80 -1.34 -5.95
C PHE A 198 10.33 0.02 -5.43
N ASN A 199 10.31 1.06 -6.25
CA ASN A 199 9.88 2.40 -5.87
C ASN A 199 8.61 2.87 -6.61
N LEU A 200 8.20 2.16 -7.66
CA LEU A 200 7.02 2.47 -8.46
C LEU A 200 5.89 1.51 -8.13
N MET A 201 4.70 2.03 -7.86
CA MET A 201 3.59 1.21 -7.38
C MET A 201 2.22 1.78 -7.78
N PRO A 202 1.39 1.00 -8.49
CA PRO A 202 0.02 1.39 -8.78
C PRO A 202 -0.81 1.58 -7.51
N ILE A 203 -1.42 2.76 -7.36
CA ILE A 203 -2.35 3.11 -6.28
C ILE A 203 -3.47 3.99 -6.83
N CYS A 204 -4.50 4.25 -6.03
CA CYS A 204 -5.54 5.19 -6.42
C CYS A 204 -5.10 6.65 -6.35
N GLY A 205 -5.68 7.51 -7.19
CA GLY A 205 -5.46 8.96 -7.17
C GLY A 205 -5.70 9.59 -5.79
N ALA A 206 -6.70 9.15 -5.05
CA ALA A 206 -6.99 9.67 -3.70
C ALA A 206 -5.86 9.39 -2.70
N CYS A 207 -5.11 8.28 -2.85
CA CYS A 207 -3.92 8.03 -2.03
C CYS A 207 -2.69 8.80 -2.53
N ASN A 208 -2.55 8.93 -3.85
CA ASN A 208 -1.42 9.64 -4.46
C ASN A 208 -1.55 11.18 -4.36
N ASP A 209 -2.72 11.69 -3.97
CA ASP A 209 -3.02 13.11 -3.88
C ASP A 209 -1.97 13.91 -3.08
N LYS A 210 -1.72 15.14 -3.52
CA LYS A 210 -0.70 16.04 -2.95
C LYS A 210 -0.93 16.36 -1.47
N GLN A 211 -2.17 16.33 -1.00
CA GLN A 211 -2.55 16.56 0.38
C GLN A 211 -2.52 15.29 1.24
N ILE A 212 -2.43 14.10 0.62
CA ILE A 212 -2.37 12.80 1.29
C ILE A 212 -0.92 12.33 1.31
N LYS A 213 -0.45 11.59 0.30
CA LYS A 213 0.95 11.16 0.18
C LYS A 213 1.77 12.28 -0.48
N GLY A 214 1.43 12.65 -1.72
CA GLY A 214 2.18 13.65 -2.48
C GLY A 214 3.71 13.41 -2.49
N ASN A 215 4.47 14.41 -2.04
CA ASN A 215 5.93 14.34 -1.97
C ASN A 215 6.47 14.07 -0.55
N ILE A 216 5.69 13.41 0.32
CA ILE A 216 6.15 13.04 1.66
C ILE A 216 7.34 12.09 1.57
N ASP A 217 8.48 12.52 2.13
CA ASP A 217 9.63 11.64 2.36
C ASP A 217 9.46 10.85 3.66
N LEU A 218 9.10 9.58 3.53
CA LEU A 218 8.93 8.65 4.65
C LEU A 218 10.18 8.48 5.52
N LEU A 219 11.37 8.65 4.94
CA LEU A 219 12.63 8.50 5.66
C LEU A 219 12.94 9.71 6.54
N ARG A 220 12.30 10.86 6.31
CA ARG A 220 12.67 12.12 6.98
C ARG A 220 11.51 12.91 7.58
N LYS A 221 10.26 12.61 7.22
CA LYS A 221 9.10 13.37 7.67
C LYS A 221 8.98 13.34 9.20
N GLY A 222 8.93 14.53 9.78
CA GLY A 222 8.62 14.77 11.19
C GLY A 222 9.71 14.33 12.18
N ILE A 223 10.94 14.07 11.72
CA ILE A 223 12.02 13.57 12.57
C ILE A 223 13.35 14.27 12.32
N LYS A 224 14.19 14.31 13.36
CA LYS A 224 15.55 14.88 13.29
C LYS A 224 16.59 13.91 12.72
N ILE A 225 16.46 12.63 13.07
CA ILE A 225 17.37 11.56 12.65
C ILE A 225 16.67 10.77 11.54
N PRO A 226 17.18 10.73 10.30
CA PRO A 226 16.56 9.99 9.21
C PRO A 226 16.41 8.49 9.53
N ARG A 227 15.31 7.89 9.07
CA ARG A 227 15.10 6.44 9.12
C ARG A 227 15.99 5.73 8.10
N GLN A 228 16.37 4.52 8.43
CA GLN A 228 17.00 3.56 7.53
C GLN A 228 15.91 2.80 6.74
N LEU A 229 16.27 2.17 5.63
CA LEU A 229 15.33 1.45 4.76
C LEU A 229 14.62 0.30 5.47
N GLU A 230 15.32 -0.42 6.35
CA GLU A 230 14.77 -1.48 7.18
C GLU A 230 13.79 -0.96 8.23
N GLN A 231 13.73 0.36 8.45
CA GLN A 231 12.84 1.01 9.42
C GLN A 231 11.54 1.53 8.80
N ILE A 232 11.25 1.17 7.55
CA ILE A 232 10.00 1.47 6.86
C ILE A 232 9.48 0.22 6.14
N LEU A 233 8.20 0.19 5.84
CA LEU A 233 7.64 -0.85 4.98
C LEU A 233 8.11 -0.61 3.55
N LEU A 234 8.66 -1.63 2.91
CA LEU A 234 9.07 -1.54 1.51
C LEU A 234 8.01 -2.22 0.63
N PRO A 235 7.49 -1.54 -0.41
CA PRO A 235 6.61 -2.19 -1.39
C PRO A 235 7.21 -3.49 -1.91
N TYR A 236 6.34 -4.46 -2.20
CA TYR A 236 6.71 -5.77 -2.75
C TYR A 236 7.57 -6.68 -1.84
N ARG A 237 7.82 -6.27 -0.59
CA ARG A 237 8.68 -7.00 0.36
C ARG A 237 7.99 -7.34 1.67
N THR A 238 6.70 -7.03 1.78
CA THR A 238 5.90 -7.27 2.99
C THR A 238 4.67 -8.09 2.62
N ASP A 239 4.20 -8.88 3.55
CA ASP A 239 3.01 -9.74 3.45
C ASP A 239 1.67 -9.01 3.71
N GLY A 240 1.72 -7.68 3.85
CA GLY A 240 0.55 -6.80 3.97
C GLY A 240 0.23 -6.47 5.43
N LEU A 241 0.01 -5.18 5.72
CA LEU A 241 -0.26 -4.73 7.09
C LEU A 241 -1.54 -5.30 7.69
N ALA A 242 -2.54 -5.62 6.87
CA ALA A 242 -3.82 -6.15 7.33
C ALA A 242 -3.66 -7.42 8.18
N LYS A 243 -2.56 -8.18 7.99
CA LYS A 243 -2.22 -9.37 8.77
C LYS A 243 -1.59 -9.09 10.13
N HIS A 244 -1.09 -7.87 10.34
CA HIS A 244 -0.26 -7.51 11.50
C HIS A 244 -0.90 -6.44 12.37
N ILE A 245 -2.03 -5.88 11.94
CA ILE A 245 -2.76 -4.86 12.70
C ILE A 245 -4.19 -5.27 12.95
N TYR A 246 -4.75 -4.75 14.02
CA TYR A 246 -6.19 -4.70 14.25
C TYR A 246 -6.64 -3.25 14.39
N LEU A 247 -7.90 -2.99 14.06
CA LEU A 247 -8.52 -1.68 14.27
C LEU A 247 -9.43 -1.73 15.48
N ASP A 248 -9.48 -0.59 16.17
CA ASP A 248 -10.34 -0.35 17.32
C ASP A 248 -11.24 0.83 17.00
N PHE A 249 -12.55 0.58 17.04
CA PHE A 249 -13.57 1.56 16.74
C PHE A 249 -14.14 2.12 18.05
N ASP A 250 -14.05 3.44 18.21
CA ASP A 250 -14.74 4.13 19.30
C ASP A 250 -16.20 4.36 18.91
N LEU A 251 -17.07 3.51 19.45
CA LEU A 251 -18.51 3.47 19.21
C LEU A 251 -19.33 3.98 20.42
N SER A 252 -18.66 4.65 21.37
CA SER A 252 -19.24 5.00 22.68
C SER A 252 -20.47 5.92 22.61
N GLU A 253 -20.52 6.84 21.64
CA GLU A 253 -21.68 7.72 21.44
C GLU A 253 -22.72 7.15 20.48
N ASN A 254 -22.29 6.45 19.42
CA ASN A 254 -23.17 5.90 18.39
C ASN A 254 -22.53 4.70 17.68
N PHE A 255 -23.15 3.53 17.80
CA PHE A 255 -22.67 2.30 17.19
C PHE A 255 -22.64 2.31 15.64
N ARG A 256 -23.39 3.21 15.00
CA ARG A 256 -23.40 3.42 13.54
C ARG A 256 -22.40 4.46 13.06
N GLN A 257 -21.80 5.24 13.95
CA GLN A 257 -20.88 6.31 13.55
C GLN A 257 -19.68 6.37 14.50
N PRO A 258 -18.53 5.80 14.11
CA PRO A 258 -17.35 5.83 14.96
C PRO A 258 -16.81 7.25 15.09
N ILE A 259 -16.49 7.62 16.34
CA ILE A 259 -15.84 8.88 16.67
C ILE A 259 -14.38 8.83 16.25
N ASN A 260 -13.76 7.67 16.44
CA ASN A 260 -12.35 7.44 16.19
C ASN A 260 -12.09 6.00 15.71
N ILE A 261 -11.01 5.84 14.94
CA ILE A 261 -10.50 4.54 14.50
C ILE A 261 -9.01 4.50 14.83
N GLN A 262 -8.67 3.74 15.86
CA GLN A 262 -7.29 3.47 16.23
C GLN A 262 -6.82 2.16 15.60
N TYR A 263 -5.51 2.00 15.47
CA TYR A 263 -4.92 0.76 14.99
C TYR A 263 -3.77 0.36 15.90
N TYR A 264 -3.64 -0.93 16.10
CA TYR A 264 -2.68 -1.53 17.01
C TYR A 264 -1.95 -2.66 16.32
N SER A 265 -0.69 -2.88 16.71
CA SER A 265 0.07 -4.04 16.27
C SER A 265 -0.45 -5.28 16.99
N GLN A 266 -0.59 -6.38 16.27
CA GLN A 266 -0.72 -7.68 16.90
C GLN A 266 0.55 -7.99 17.70
N THR A 267 0.39 -8.65 18.86
CA THR A 267 1.50 -9.00 19.77
C THR A 267 2.50 -9.96 19.15
N THR A 268 2.08 -10.73 18.15
CA THR A 268 2.88 -11.70 17.37
C THR A 268 3.51 -11.10 16.11
N SER A 269 3.26 -9.82 15.82
CA SER A 269 3.81 -9.17 14.62
C SER A 269 5.33 -9.11 14.67
N SER A 270 5.97 -9.55 13.59
CA SER A 270 7.43 -9.40 13.40
C SER A 270 7.84 -7.97 13.00
N TYR A 271 6.88 -7.12 12.63
CA TYR A 271 7.12 -5.73 12.29
C TYR A 271 7.03 -4.83 13.52
N ASP A 272 7.96 -3.86 13.60
CA ASP A 272 7.87 -2.79 14.59
C ASP A 272 6.57 -1.99 14.38
N SER A 273 5.82 -1.81 15.46
CA SER A 273 4.63 -0.93 15.55
C SER A 273 4.85 0.46 14.93
N ASN A 274 6.07 0.98 14.95
CA ASN A 274 6.42 2.25 14.32
C ASN A 274 6.25 2.21 12.80
N TYR A 275 6.54 1.08 12.14
CA TYR A 275 6.41 0.94 10.68
C TYR A 275 4.95 1.05 10.25
N LEU A 276 4.08 0.43 11.04
CA LEU A 276 2.62 0.45 10.87
C LEU A 276 2.12 1.90 10.95
N LYS A 277 2.55 2.62 12.00
CA LYS A 277 2.19 4.03 12.22
C LYS A 277 2.67 4.93 11.09
N ILE A 278 3.90 4.76 10.61
CA ILE A 278 4.45 5.58 9.52
C ILE A 278 3.60 5.44 8.26
N HIS A 279 3.25 4.20 7.88
CA HIS A 279 2.45 3.96 6.67
C HIS A 279 1.03 4.51 6.82
N ALA A 280 0.32 4.12 7.88
CA ALA A 280 -1.06 4.55 8.10
C ALA A 280 -1.19 6.08 8.19
N ASN A 281 -0.24 6.75 8.87
CA ASN A 281 -0.24 8.21 8.99
C ASN A 281 0.14 8.92 7.69
N THR A 282 0.98 8.29 6.85
CA THR A 282 1.33 8.87 5.54
C THR A 282 0.11 8.95 4.64
N TYR A 283 -0.75 7.92 4.65
CA TYR A 283 -1.97 7.89 3.85
C TYR A 283 -3.22 8.36 4.59
N LYS A 284 -3.05 8.83 5.84
CA LYS A 284 -4.10 9.37 6.72
C LYS A 284 -5.30 8.43 6.86
N LEU A 285 -5.04 7.12 6.95
CA LEU A 285 -6.06 6.06 6.82
C LEU A 285 -7.23 6.24 7.80
N SER A 286 -6.98 6.33 9.11
CA SER A 286 -8.04 6.49 10.12
C SER A 286 -8.97 7.66 9.81
N SER A 287 -8.42 8.86 9.59
CA SER A 287 -9.23 10.04 9.27
C SER A 287 -10.03 9.92 7.97
N ARG A 288 -9.52 9.16 6.99
CA ARG A 288 -10.21 8.94 5.72
C ARG A 288 -11.32 7.92 5.87
N TRP A 289 -11.08 6.84 6.61
CA TRP A 289 -12.10 5.86 6.96
C TRP A 289 -13.23 6.50 7.78
N ILE A 290 -12.92 7.34 8.79
CA ILE A 290 -13.94 8.10 9.55
C ILE A 290 -14.79 8.97 8.62
N LYS A 291 -14.17 9.68 7.66
CA LYS A 291 -14.91 10.49 6.67
C LYS A 291 -15.80 9.66 5.74
N MET A 292 -15.48 8.38 5.55
CA MET A 292 -16.24 7.45 4.70
C MET A 292 -17.10 6.49 5.53
N SER A 293 -17.26 6.76 6.84
CA SER A 293 -17.95 5.86 7.76
C SER A 293 -19.40 5.62 7.37
N SER A 294 -20.12 6.62 6.85
CA SER A 294 -21.49 6.45 6.36
C SER A 294 -21.59 5.45 5.21
N ASN A 295 -20.60 5.39 4.31
CA ASN A 295 -20.60 4.41 3.21
C ASN A 295 -20.34 2.99 3.74
N MET A 296 -19.39 2.86 4.67
CA MET A 296 -19.08 1.60 5.32
C MET A 296 -20.27 1.09 6.12
N GLU A 297 -20.86 1.94 6.94
CA GLU A 297 -22.07 1.71 7.73
C GLU A 297 -23.20 1.21 6.84
N SER A 298 -23.55 1.95 5.78
CA SER A 298 -24.67 1.59 4.93
C SER A 298 -24.46 0.27 4.21
N SER A 299 -23.21 -0.07 3.85
CA SER A 299 -22.88 -1.39 3.29
C SER A 299 -23.02 -2.49 4.35
N LEU A 300 -22.35 -2.30 5.49
CA LEU A 300 -22.26 -3.27 6.58
C LEU A 300 -23.64 -3.63 7.14
N PHE A 301 -24.40 -2.63 7.58
CA PHE A 301 -25.70 -2.84 8.24
C PHE A 301 -26.76 -3.36 7.27
N ARG A 302 -26.71 -2.97 5.98
CA ARG A 302 -27.60 -3.52 4.96
C ARG A 302 -27.36 -5.02 4.75
N THR A 303 -26.09 -5.46 4.70
CA THR A 303 -25.77 -6.88 4.55
C THR A 303 -26.16 -7.66 5.80
N ILE A 304 -25.82 -7.17 7.00
CA ILE A 304 -26.22 -7.81 8.27
C ILE A 304 -27.75 -7.98 8.34
N LYS A 305 -28.51 -6.93 8.02
CA LYS A 305 -29.98 -7.00 8.01
C LYS A 305 -30.51 -8.03 7.01
N LYS A 306 -29.89 -8.15 5.84
CA LYS A 306 -30.28 -9.11 4.80
C LYS A 306 -30.07 -10.55 5.26
N ILE A 307 -28.90 -10.87 5.83
CA ILE A 307 -28.57 -12.23 6.28
C ILE A 307 -29.43 -12.63 7.49
N ILE A 308 -29.63 -11.71 8.44
CA ILE A 308 -30.40 -11.98 9.67
C ILE A 308 -31.90 -12.16 9.39
N LYS A 309 -32.47 -11.44 8.40
CA LYS A 309 -33.90 -11.59 8.04
C LYS A 309 -34.22 -12.86 7.27
N ASN A 310 -33.23 -13.55 6.71
CA ASN A 310 -33.43 -14.77 5.95
C ASN A 310 -32.65 -15.96 6.55
N PRO A 311 -32.89 -16.31 7.82
CA PRO A 311 -32.19 -17.41 8.46
C PRO A 311 -32.73 -18.74 7.92
N ASP A 312 -31.84 -19.66 7.56
CA ASP A 312 -32.25 -21.00 7.14
C ASP A 312 -33.00 -21.70 8.28
N ASN A 313 -34.28 -22.02 8.04
CA ASN A 313 -35.10 -22.92 8.87
C ASN A 313 -35.33 -22.53 10.35
N LYS A 314 -35.13 -21.27 10.76
CA LYS A 314 -35.43 -20.79 12.14
C LYS A 314 -36.43 -19.63 12.14
N PRO A 315 -37.67 -19.82 12.64
CA PRO A 315 -38.67 -18.74 12.72
C PRO A 315 -38.39 -17.72 13.84
N TYR A 316 -37.50 -18.06 14.79
CA TYR A 316 -37.10 -17.21 15.90
C TYR A 316 -35.60 -17.40 16.15
N LEU A 317 -34.87 -16.32 16.37
CA LEU A 317 -33.44 -16.31 16.64
C LEU A 317 -33.18 -15.95 18.11
N ASN A 318 -32.39 -16.79 18.77
CA ASN A 318 -31.82 -16.50 20.08
C ASN A 318 -30.43 -15.85 19.94
N ILE A 319 -29.84 -15.40 21.05
CA ILE A 319 -28.56 -14.66 21.02
C ILE A 319 -27.40 -15.46 20.39
N PHE A 320 -27.34 -16.78 20.59
CA PHE A 320 -26.30 -17.62 19.98
C PHE A 320 -26.51 -17.79 18.47
N ASP A 321 -27.76 -17.82 18.00
CA ASP A 321 -28.04 -17.86 16.56
C ASP A 321 -27.55 -16.57 15.89
N ILE A 322 -27.74 -15.43 16.57
CA ILE A 322 -27.28 -14.13 16.07
C ILE A 322 -25.76 -14.07 16.06
N GLN A 323 -25.09 -14.51 17.13
CA GLN A 323 -23.64 -14.61 17.17
C GLN A 323 -23.11 -15.47 16.01
N GLU A 324 -23.66 -16.66 15.83
CA GLU A 324 -23.26 -17.58 14.75
C GLU A 324 -23.38 -16.92 13.37
N ILE A 325 -24.50 -16.24 13.08
CA ILE A 325 -24.71 -15.53 11.81
C ILE A 325 -23.69 -14.39 11.63
N LEU A 326 -23.44 -13.60 12.68
CA LEU A 326 -22.49 -12.48 12.62
C LEU A 326 -21.04 -12.96 12.48
N ASP A 327 -20.66 -14.04 13.17
CA ASP A 327 -19.34 -14.65 13.08
C ASP A 327 -19.09 -15.30 11.71
N GLN A 328 -20.12 -15.93 11.13
CA GLN A 328 -20.06 -16.43 9.74
C GLN A 328 -19.85 -15.27 8.76
N TYR A 329 -20.62 -14.19 8.87
CA TYR A 329 -20.42 -13.02 8.02
C TYR A 329 -19.05 -12.36 8.22
N LEU A 330 -18.55 -12.30 9.46
CA LEU A 330 -17.23 -11.79 9.78
C LEU A 330 -16.13 -12.64 9.11
N SER A 331 -16.21 -13.96 9.25
CA SER A 331 -15.14 -14.88 8.85
C SER A 331 -15.19 -15.32 7.38
N GLU A 332 -16.37 -15.57 6.84
CA GLU A 332 -16.57 -16.14 5.49
C GLU A 332 -16.83 -15.08 4.42
N GLU A 333 -17.29 -13.88 4.80
CA GLU A 333 -17.49 -12.78 3.84
C GLU A 333 -16.49 -11.64 4.06
N LEU A 334 -16.48 -10.99 5.23
CA LEU A 334 -15.67 -9.78 5.40
C LEU A 334 -14.16 -10.04 5.35
N ILE A 335 -13.66 -11.09 6.02
CA ILE A 335 -12.24 -11.45 5.99
C ILE A 335 -11.82 -11.93 4.60
N ASP A 336 -12.60 -12.80 3.97
CA ASP A 336 -12.29 -13.38 2.67
C ASP A 336 -12.38 -12.36 1.51
N GLU A 337 -13.17 -11.30 1.67
CA GLU A 337 -13.32 -10.21 0.70
C GLU A 337 -12.31 -9.06 0.89
N GLN A 338 -11.42 -9.15 1.89
CA GLN A 338 -10.33 -8.18 2.05
C GLN A 338 -9.44 -8.13 0.81
N GLY A 339 -9.28 -6.93 0.25
CA GLY A 339 -8.53 -6.70 -0.98
C GLY A 339 -9.37 -6.85 -2.25
N LYS A 340 -10.60 -7.36 -2.17
CA LYS A 340 -11.53 -7.47 -3.31
C LYS A 340 -12.65 -6.44 -3.21
N THR A 341 -13.27 -6.34 -2.05
CA THR A 341 -14.39 -5.44 -1.84
C THR A 341 -13.95 -4.19 -1.07
N GLY A 342 -14.40 -3.02 -1.53
CA GLY A 342 -14.12 -1.75 -0.86
C GLY A 342 -14.57 -1.77 0.60
N PHE A 343 -13.68 -1.34 1.48
CA PHE A 343 -13.84 -1.26 2.94
C PHE A 343 -13.95 -2.60 3.68
N ALA A 344 -13.72 -3.74 3.04
CA ALA A 344 -13.81 -5.04 3.71
C ALA A 344 -12.92 -5.11 4.96
N PHE A 345 -11.71 -4.55 4.93
CA PHE A 345 -10.80 -4.51 6.08
C PHE A 345 -11.33 -3.67 7.25
N PRO A 346 -11.66 -2.37 7.10
CA PRO A 346 -12.22 -1.60 8.21
C PRO A 346 -13.60 -2.11 8.66
N MET A 347 -14.44 -2.62 7.75
CA MET A 347 -15.74 -3.22 8.13
C MET A 347 -15.58 -4.51 8.94
N THR A 348 -14.57 -5.34 8.66
CA THR A 348 -14.23 -6.53 9.46
C THR A 348 -14.08 -6.14 10.93
N TRP A 349 -13.24 -5.14 11.20
CA TRP A 349 -12.96 -4.72 12.56
C TRP A 349 -14.12 -3.97 13.21
N TRP A 350 -14.91 -3.21 12.44
CA TRP A 350 -16.13 -2.60 12.96
C TRP A 350 -17.12 -3.67 13.43
N LEU A 351 -17.39 -4.70 12.62
CA LEU A 351 -18.28 -5.79 13.02
C LEU A 351 -17.74 -6.53 14.25
N ALA A 352 -16.44 -6.83 14.29
CA ALA A 352 -15.81 -7.44 15.47
C ALA A 352 -15.99 -6.57 16.73
N THR A 353 -15.85 -5.25 16.62
CA THR A 353 -16.13 -4.32 17.73
C THR A 353 -17.59 -4.37 18.17
N LEU A 354 -18.55 -4.40 17.22
CA LEU A 354 -19.97 -4.53 17.54
C LEU A 354 -20.27 -5.84 18.26
N ILE A 355 -19.75 -6.97 17.79
CA ILE A 355 -19.93 -8.28 18.45
C ILE A 355 -19.40 -8.23 19.89
N ASN A 356 -18.17 -7.74 20.08
CA ASN A 356 -17.53 -7.67 21.39
C ASN A 356 -18.24 -6.71 22.37
N GLN A 357 -18.81 -5.60 21.88
CA GLN A 357 -19.44 -4.59 22.73
C GLN A 357 -20.94 -4.81 22.92
N GLN A 358 -21.62 -5.52 22.01
CA GLN A 358 -23.08 -5.58 21.96
C GLN A 358 -23.67 -6.99 22.04
N ILE A 359 -22.87 -8.02 21.73
CA ILE A 359 -23.34 -9.42 21.67
C ILE A 359 -22.69 -10.25 22.77
N GLU A 360 -21.35 -10.24 22.85
CA GLU A 360 -20.58 -11.00 23.86
C GLU A 360 -20.99 -10.73 25.32
N PRO A 361 -21.25 -9.48 25.76
CA PRO A 361 -21.70 -9.24 27.12
C PRO A 361 -23.04 -9.92 27.43
N VAL A 362 -23.93 -10.03 26.43
CA VAL A 362 -25.25 -10.66 26.57
C VAL A 362 -25.13 -12.19 26.67
N ILE A 363 -24.22 -12.76 25.89
CA ILE A 363 -23.93 -14.21 25.89
C ILE A 363 -23.31 -14.67 27.20
N ASN A 364 -22.37 -13.87 27.73
CA ASN A 364 -21.62 -14.23 28.93
C ASN A 364 -22.31 -13.82 30.23
N SER A 365 -23.51 -13.24 30.16
CA SER A 365 -24.25 -12.79 31.34
C SER A 365 -24.79 -13.95 32.17
N GLU A 366 -24.71 -13.83 33.49
CA GLU A 366 -25.37 -14.74 34.43
C GLU A 366 -26.78 -14.26 34.82
N GLU A 367 -27.14 -13.03 34.44
CA GLU A 367 -28.42 -12.39 34.74
C GLU A 367 -29.22 -12.05 33.47
N GLU A 368 -30.54 -11.94 33.61
CA GLU A 368 -31.42 -11.52 32.52
C GLU A 368 -31.11 -10.06 32.15
N ILE A 369 -30.87 -9.82 30.86
CA ILE A 369 -30.45 -8.53 30.32
C ILE A 369 -31.59 -7.85 29.57
N ASP A 370 -31.71 -6.53 29.74
CA ASP A 370 -32.53 -5.71 28.86
C ASP A 370 -31.77 -5.42 27.55
N ILE A 371 -32.34 -5.86 26.44
CA ILE A 371 -31.75 -5.63 25.11
C ILE A 371 -31.64 -4.14 24.77
N GLN A 372 -32.38 -3.25 25.43
CA GLN A 372 -32.31 -1.80 25.22
C GLN A 372 -30.96 -1.20 25.67
N ASP A 373 -30.24 -1.87 26.58
CA ASP A 373 -28.88 -1.48 26.96
C ASP A 373 -27.85 -1.78 25.85
N TYR A 374 -28.27 -2.50 24.80
CA TYR A 374 -27.46 -2.91 23.67
C TYR A 374 -28.12 -2.47 22.35
N PRO A 375 -27.99 -1.19 21.96
CA PRO A 375 -28.72 -0.60 20.83
C PRO A 375 -28.60 -1.34 19.50
N PHE A 376 -27.43 -1.95 19.21
CA PHE A 376 -27.27 -2.75 18.00
C PHE A 376 -28.12 -4.03 18.05
N LEU A 377 -28.14 -4.70 19.22
CA LEU A 377 -28.94 -5.90 19.44
C LEU A 377 -30.44 -5.56 19.42
N ALA A 378 -30.84 -4.46 20.04
CA ALA A 378 -32.21 -3.96 19.97
C ALA A 378 -32.63 -3.69 18.52
N GLU A 379 -31.74 -3.10 17.71
CA GLU A 379 -32.04 -2.88 16.30
C GLU A 379 -32.16 -4.20 15.50
N ILE A 380 -31.31 -5.19 15.77
CA ILE A 380 -31.46 -6.53 15.19
C ILE A 380 -32.85 -7.10 15.52
N ALA A 381 -33.31 -6.98 16.77
CA ALA A 381 -34.64 -7.45 17.19
C ALA A 381 -35.75 -6.81 16.35
N THR A 382 -35.65 -5.50 16.06
CA THR A 382 -36.60 -4.82 15.16
C THR A 382 -36.58 -5.37 13.73
N TRP A 383 -35.41 -5.80 13.22
CA TRP A 383 -35.32 -6.33 11.87
C TRP A 383 -35.97 -7.70 11.74
N ILE A 384 -35.95 -8.52 12.77
CA ILE A 384 -36.56 -9.86 12.78
C ILE A 384 -37.96 -9.88 13.42
N GLU A 385 -38.51 -8.70 13.72
CA GLU A 385 -39.86 -8.55 14.29
C GLU A 385 -40.03 -9.30 15.62
N GLN A 386 -38.97 -9.35 16.42
CA GLN A 386 -38.97 -9.94 17.76
C GLN A 386 -38.97 -8.83 18.83
N GLU A 387 -39.88 -8.94 19.81
CA GLU A 387 -39.93 -7.99 20.95
C GLU A 387 -38.67 -8.07 21.83
N THR A 388 -38.04 -9.25 21.89
CA THR A 388 -36.79 -9.50 22.60
C THR A 388 -35.95 -10.57 21.91
N ILE A 389 -34.66 -10.61 22.21
CA ILE A 389 -33.75 -11.69 21.81
C ILE A 389 -33.38 -12.44 23.08
N GLN A 390 -33.95 -13.64 23.23
CA GLN A 390 -33.78 -14.39 24.46
C GLN A 390 -32.42 -15.08 24.54
N HIS A 391 -31.82 -15.06 25.72
CA HIS A 391 -30.76 -16.00 26.05
C HIS A 391 -31.39 -17.35 26.42
N PRO A 392 -30.98 -18.48 25.81
CA PRO A 392 -31.53 -19.80 26.09
C PRO A 392 -31.55 -20.24 27.54
N GLN A 393 -30.70 -19.66 28.40
CA GLN A 393 -30.68 -19.94 29.85
C GLN A 393 -31.82 -19.25 30.63
N PHE A 394 -32.34 -18.12 30.16
CA PHE A 394 -33.41 -17.37 30.80
C PHE A 394 -34.79 -17.66 30.18
N MET A 395 -34.85 -18.42 29.08
CA MET A 395 -36.12 -18.83 28.48
C MET A 395 -37.06 -19.48 29.51
N ASN A 396 -38.25 -18.89 29.66
CA ASN A 396 -39.31 -19.38 30.52
C ASN A 396 -40.22 -20.35 29.75
N ASN A 397 -39.72 -21.55 29.50
CA ASN A 397 -40.43 -22.63 28.81
C ASN A 397 -40.50 -23.85 29.74
N GLU A 398 -41.71 -24.36 30.01
CA GLU A 398 -41.93 -25.47 30.94
C GLU A 398 -41.12 -26.73 30.58
N THR A 399 -40.97 -27.01 29.29
CA THR A 399 -40.19 -28.16 28.79
C THR A 399 -38.70 -27.97 29.08
N LEU A 400 -38.17 -26.77 28.85
CA LEU A 400 -36.78 -26.43 29.16
C LEU A 400 -36.53 -26.43 30.67
N LYS A 401 -37.48 -25.92 31.46
CA LYS A 401 -37.42 -25.94 32.92
C LYS A 401 -37.34 -27.37 33.45
N LYS A 402 -38.20 -28.26 32.94
CA LYS A 402 -38.17 -29.69 33.25
C LYS A 402 -36.85 -30.36 32.85
N ALA A 403 -36.31 -30.04 31.67
CA ALA A 403 -35.01 -30.55 31.23
C ALA A 403 -33.84 -30.06 32.12
N ARG A 404 -33.84 -28.78 32.51
CA ARG A 404 -32.84 -28.20 33.43
C ARG A 404 -32.90 -28.88 34.80
N GLU A 405 -34.10 -29.09 35.36
CA GLU A 405 -34.27 -29.82 36.62
C GLU A 405 -33.77 -31.26 36.55
N LEU A 406 -34.01 -31.97 35.45
CA LEU A 406 -33.50 -33.32 35.24
C LEU A 406 -31.96 -33.34 35.20
N ARG A 407 -31.33 -32.38 34.51
CA ARG A 407 -29.86 -32.28 34.45
C ARG A 407 -29.25 -31.97 35.83
N LYS A 408 -29.88 -31.10 36.63
CA LYS A 408 -29.45 -30.81 38.01
C LYS A 408 -29.52 -32.03 38.93
N LYS A 409 -30.45 -32.95 38.69
CA LYS A 409 -30.59 -34.21 39.45
C LYS A 409 -29.56 -35.28 39.03
N ALA A 410 -28.90 -35.10 37.89
CA ALA A 410 -27.92 -36.04 37.33
C ALA A 410 -26.46 -35.62 37.63
N GLN A 411 -26.25 -34.41 38.16
CA GLN A 411 -25.00 -33.96 38.79
C GLN A 411 -25.02 -34.34 40.27
#